data_AF-A0AAP0BG38-F1
#
_entry.id   AF-A0AAP0BG38-F1
#
_cell.length_a   1.000
_cell.length_b   1.000
_cell.length_c   1.000
_cell.angle_alpha   90.00
_cell.angle_beta   90.00
_cell.angle_gamma   90.00
#
_symmetry.space_group_name_H-M   'P 1'
#
loop_
_entity.id
_entity.type
_entity.pdbx_description
1 polymer ?
#
loop_
_entity_poly.entity_id
_entity_poly.type
_entity_poly.pdbx_seq_one_letter_code
_entity_poly.pdbx_strand_id
1 'polypeptide(L)'
;MWSTAFNKEILNLDILSTQRSESANNRLHGCYKPTSSLVECFLGIEKLIYTWRRSEHDEDFKYKEGTITLKYKTCPILKQMSKIYTRKIYSIFEATFMEGFVGLTIAE
;
A
#
# COMPACT_ATOMS: atom_id res chain seq x y z
N MET A 1 -13.45 -10.11 9.42
CA MET A 1 -12.96 -8.98 10.23
C MET A 1 -13.98 -8.74 11.32
N TRP A 2 -13.58 -8.77 12.59
CA TRP A 2 -14.48 -8.98 13.73
C TRP A 2 -15.30 -7.75 14.14
N SER A 3 -15.12 -6.61 13.50
CA SER A 3 -16.04 -5.48 13.65
C SER A 3 -16.17 -4.69 12.35
N THR A 4 -17.35 -4.78 11.73
CA THR A 4 -17.72 -4.04 10.51
C THR A 4 -17.87 -2.55 10.78
N ALA A 5 -18.23 -2.17 12.01
CA ALA A 5 -18.46 -0.79 12.42
C ALA A 5 -17.18 0.07 12.40
N PHE A 6 -16.02 -0.50 12.79
CA PHE A 6 -14.73 0.21 12.75
C PHE A 6 -14.06 0.21 11.38
N ASN A 7 -14.58 -0.58 10.43
CA ASN A 7 -13.87 -0.84 9.18
C ASN A 7 -14.31 0.07 8.03
N LYS A 8 -15.55 0.62 8.07
CA LYS A 8 -16.11 1.41 6.97
C LYS A 8 -15.43 2.77 6.76
N GLU A 9 -14.97 3.42 7.83
CA GLU A 9 -14.59 4.84 7.75
C GLU A 9 -13.08 5.10 7.70
N ILE A 10 -12.24 4.12 8.06
CA ILE A 10 -10.80 4.38 8.28
C ILE A 10 -9.90 3.67 7.25
N LEU A 11 -10.28 2.48 6.75
CA LEU A 11 -9.34 1.58 6.05
C LEU A 11 -9.86 0.94 4.77
N ASN A 12 -11.12 1.13 4.41
CA ASN A 12 -11.71 0.50 3.24
C ASN A 12 -11.73 1.48 2.07
N LEU A 13 -10.70 1.41 1.23
CA LEU A 13 -10.68 1.94 -0.14
C LEU A 13 -11.71 1.22 -1.03
N ASP A 14 -12.98 1.19 -0.60
CA ASP A 14 -14.09 0.51 -1.25
C ASP A 14 -13.96 -1.02 -1.38
N ILE A 15 -13.02 -1.63 -0.65
CA ILE A 15 -12.83 -3.09 -0.63
C ILE A 15 -13.97 -3.73 0.16
N LEU A 16 -14.75 -4.59 -0.50
CA LEU A 16 -15.85 -5.31 0.13
C LEU A 16 -15.33 -6.33 1.15
N SER A 17 -16.11 -6.55 2.21
CA SER A 17 -15.77 -7.54 3.24
C SER A 17 -15.56 -8.95 2.65
N THR A 18 -16.32 -9.30 1.61
CA THR A 18 -16.23 -10.58 0.90
C THR A 18 -14.91 -10.73 0.15
N GLN A 19 -14.49 -9.71 -0.60
CA GLN A 19 -13.19 -9.68 -1.29
C GLN A 19 -12.02 -9.80 -0.30
N ARG A 20 -12.15 -9.18 0.87
CA ARG A 20 -11.14 -9.28 1.94
C ARG A 20 -11.08 -10.70 2.52
N SER A 21 -12.23 -11.34 2.79
CA SER A 21 -12.25 -12.73 3.24
C SER A 21 -11.73 -13.68 2.18
N GLU A 22 -12.04 -13.46 0.91
CA GLU A 22 -11.59 -14.30 -0.20
C GLU A 22 -10.07 -14.26 -0.36
N SER A 23 -9.48 -13.07 -0.38
CA SER A 23 -8.01 -12.91 -0.45
C SER A 23 -7.29 -13.52 0.75
N ALA A 24 -7.82 -13.36 1.97
CA ALA A 24 -7.27 -13.99 3.17
C ALA A 24 -7.39 -15.51 3.10
N ASN A 25 -8.55 -16.02 2.68
CA ASN A 25 -8.81 -17.46 2.57
C ASN A 25 -7.94 -18.10 1.49
N ASN A 26 -7.74 -17.43 0.35
CA ASN A 26 -6.83 -17.89 -0.71
C ASN A 26 -5.40 -18.06 -0.18
N ARG A 27 -4.92 -17.12 0.65
CA ARG A 27 -3.59 -17.23 1.28
C ARG A 27 -3.52 -18.33 2.35
N LEU A 28 -4.62 -18.55 3.09
CA LEU A 28 -4.71 -19.59 4.12
C LEU A 28 -4.86 -21.00 3.54
N HIS A 29 -5.42 -21.14 2.33
CA HIS A 29 -5.66 -22.42 1.68
C HIS A 29 -4.36 -23.25 1.46
N GLY A 30 -3.19 -22.61 1.45
CA GLY A 30 -1.89 -23.27 1.39
C GLY A 30 -1.29 -23.67 2.76
N CYS A 31 -1.89 -23.22 3.86
CA CYS A 31 -1.35 -23.41 5.22
C CYS A 31 -1.78 -24.72 5.88
N TYR A 32 -2.82 -25.38 5.36
CA TYR A 32 -3.32 -26.63 5.90
C TYR A 32 -3.82 -27.56 4.80
N LYS A 33 -3.72 -28.86 5.04
CA LYS A 33 -4.36 -29.90 4.23
C LYS A 33 -5.49 -30.53 5.06
N PRO A 34 -6.48 -31.16 4.42
CA PRO A 34 -7.53 -31.89 5.15
C PRO A 34 -6.98 -32.95 6.12
N THR A 35 -5.78 -33.46 5.85
CA THR A 35 -5.07 -34.46 6.66
C THR A 35 -4.10 -33.85 7.68
N SER A 36 -3.95 -32.53 7.72
CA SER A 36 -3.00 -31.87 8.63
C SER A 36 -3.46 -32.01 10.07
N SER A 37 -2.50 -32.27 10.96
CA SER A 37 -2.77 -32.19 12.40
C SER A 37 -3.02 -30.73 12.81
N LEU A 38 -3.67 -30.54 13.96
CA LEU A 38 -3.89 -29.21 14.52
C LEU A 38 -2.57 -28.43 14.68
N VAL A 39 -1.51 -29.12 15.12
CA VAL A 39 -0.17 -28.54 15.31
C VAL A 39 0.42 -28.08 13.99
N GLU A 40 0.30 -28.88 12.93
CA GLU A 40 0.77 -28.49 11.59
C GLU A 40 0.03 -27.26 11.05
N CYS A 41 -1.28 -27.17 11.32
CA CYS A 41 -2.09 -26.02 10.95
C CYS A 41 -1.60 -24.74 11.64
N PHE A 42 -1.35 -24.80 12.96
CA PHE A 42 -0.80 -23.66 13.71
C PHE A 42 0.58 -23.23 13.20
N LEU A 43 1.49 -24.18 12.94
CA LEU A 43 2.81 -23.89 12.38
C LEU A 43 2.72 -23.26 10.98
N GLY A 44 1.77 -23.71 10.15
CA GLY A 44 1.50 -23.11 8.84
C GLY A 44 1.04 -21.65 8.96
N ILE A 45 0.12 -21.37 9.87
CA ILE A 45 -0.37 -20.02 10.14
C ILE A 45 0.73 -19.11 10.69
N GLU A 46 1.56 -19.58 11.63
CA GLU A 46 2.70 -18.81 12.14
C GLU A 46 3.67 -18.40 11.03
N LYS A 47 4.03 -19.35 10.15
CA LYS A 47 4.89 -19.06 8.98
C LYS A 47 4.26 -18.04 8.05
N LEU A 48 2.96 -18.13 7.82
CA LEU A 48 2.23 -17.16 6.99
C LEU A 48 2.28 -15.75 7.62
N ILE A 49 2.00 -15.64 8.92
CA ILE A 49 2.05 -14.37 9.65
C ILE A 49 3.47 -13.78 9.61
N TYR A 50 4.49 -14.60 9.83
CA TYR A 50 5.89 -14.16 9.75
C TYR A 50 6.22 -13.60 8.36
N THR A 51 5.78 -14.29 7.30
CA THR A 51 5.98 -13.85 5.92
C THR A 51 5.30 -12.51 5.65
N TRP A 52 4.07 -12.32 6.14
CA TRP A 52 3.35 -11.05 5.98
C TRP A 52 4.06 -9.91 6.71
N ARG A 53 4.45 -10.11 7.96
CA ARG A 53 5.19 -9.10 8.73
C ARG A 53 6.51 -8.73 8.07
N ARG A 54 7.23 -9.72 7.54
CA ARG A 54 8.47 -9.48 6.80
C ARG A 54 8.21 -8.67 5.53
N SER A 55 7.19 -9.02 4.75
CA SER A 55 6.84 -8.26 3.54
C SER A 55 6.43 -6.83 3.86
N GLU A 56 5.67 -6.62 4.93
CA GLU A 56 5.28 -5.28 5.40
C GLU A 56 6.51 -4.47 5.80
N HIS A 57 7.42 -5.06 6.58
CA HIS A 57 8.68 -4.42 6.96
C HIS A 57 9.57 -4.08 5.75
N ASP A 58 9.68 -4.98 4.77
CA ASP A 58 10.47 -4.74 3.56
C ASP A 58 9.87 -3.62 2.70
N GLU A 59 8.55 -3.56 2.57
CA GLU A 59 7.86 -2.47 1.88
C GLU A 59 7.99 -1.13 2.63
N ASP A 60 7.88 -1.14 3.97
CA ASP A 60 8.12 0.03 4.81
C ASP A 60 9.56 0.55 4.70
N PHE A 61 10.54 -0.36 4.66
CA PHE A 61 11.95 -0.03 4.48
C PHE A 61 12.20 0.60 3.11
N LYS A 62 11.73 -0.03 2.02
CA LYS A 62 11.81 0.53 0.66
C LYS A 62 11.12 1.90 0.56
N TYR A 63 10.01 2.07 1.26
CA TYR A 63 9.28 3.33 1.29
C TYR A 63 10.08 4.43 2.01
N LYS A 64 10.72 4.11 3.14
CA LYS A 64 11.56 5.05 3.91
C LYS A 64 12.88 5.39 3.23
N GLU A 65 13.53 4.42 2.59
CA GLU A 65 14.79 4.63 1.86
C GLU A 65 14.60 5.28 0.47
N GLY A 66 13.37 5.25 -0.05
CA GLY A 66 13.05 5.78 -1.36
C GLY A 66 13.10 7.31 -1.40
N THR A 67 14.30 7.90 -1.47
CA THR A 67 14.51 9.33 -1.71
C THR A 67 13.62 9.80 -2.86
N ILE A 68 12.85 10.87 -2.63
CA ILE A 68 12.00 11.48 -3.66
C ILE A 68 12.93 12.10 -4.72
N THR A 69 13.06 11.42 -5.86
CA THR A 69 13.86 11.91 -6.99
C THR A 69 13.07 12.98 -7.73
N LEU A 70 13.33 14.25 -7.40
CA LEU A 70 12.75 15.40 -8.09
C LEU A 70 13.10 15.37 -9.58
N LYS A 71 12.10 15.23 -10.46
CA LYS A 71 12.33 15.32 -11.92
C LYS A 71 12.72 16.73 -12.34
N TYR A 72 12.19 17.75 -11.68
CA TYR A 72 12.51 19.16 -11.91
C TYR A 72 13.03 19.83 -10.63
N LYS A 73 14.32 19.64 -10.36
CA LYS A 73 15.02 20.16 -9.16
C LYS A 73 14.97 21.69 -9.00
N THR A 74 14.67 22.41 -10.08
CA THR A 74 14.69 23.87 -10.15
C THR A 74 13.38 24.53 -9.74
N CYS A 75 12.24 23.83 -9.70
CA CYS A 75 10.97 24.43 -9.30
C CYS A 75 10.91 24.59 -7.77
N PRO A 76 10.77 25.82 -7.23
CA PRO A 76 10.72 26.06 -5.78
C PRO A 76 9.55 25.34 -5.11
N ILE A 77 8.40 25.28 -5.78
CA ILE A 77 7.18 24.63 -5.29
C ILE A 77 7.39 23.12 -5.17
N LEU A 78 7.89 22.45 -6.22
CA LEU A 78 8.20 21.01 -6.17
C LEU A 78 9.23 20.69 -5.07
N LYS A 79 10.26 21.54 -4.92
CA LYS A 79 11.27 21.38 -3.86
C LYS A 79 10.68 21.51 -2.46
N GLN A 80 9.76 22.44 -2.24
CA GLN A 80 9.08 22.60 -0.95
C GLN A 80 8.15 21.41 -0.67
N MET A 81 7.35 21.02 -1.66
CA MET A 81 6.38 19.94 -1.51
C MET A 81 7.03 18.57 -1.29
N SER A 82 8.21 18.31 -1.87
CA SER A 82 8.96 17.06 -1.61
C SER A 82 9.43 16.90 -0.16
N LYS A 83 9.49 17.98 0.62
CA LYS A 83 9.84 17.93 2.05
C LYS A 83 8.63 17.75 2.95
N ILE A 84 7.44 18.13 2.49
CA ILE A 84 6.20 18.14 3.28
C ILE A 84 5.40 16.87 3.01
N TYR A 85 5.34 16.43 1.76
CA TYR A 85 4.53 15.30 1.35
C TYR A 85 5.29 13.98 1.46
N THR A 86 4.51 12.95 1.82
CA THR A 86 4.93 11.58 1.62
C THR A 86 5.15 11.30 0.15
N ARG A 87 6.04 10.34 -0.18
CA ARG A 87 6.37 10.01 -1.58
C ARG A 87 5.14 9.77 -2.46
N LYS A 88 4.13 9.05 -1.97
CA LYS A 88 2.91 8.75 -2.72
C LYS A 88 2.10 10.02 -3.04
N ILE A 89 1.91 10.89 -2.05
CA ILE A 89 1.21 12.16 -2.23
C ILE A 89 2.02 13.07 -3.16
N TYR A 90 3.35 13.12 -2.97
CA TYR A 90 4.23 13.89 -3.82
C TYR A 90 4.19 13.43 -5.28
N SER A 91 4.16 12.12 -5.56
CA SER A 91 4.07 11.62 -6.94
C SER A 91 2.75 12.00 -7.62
N ILE A 92 1.62 11.97 -6.90
CA ILE A 92 0.33 12.41 -7.42
C ILE A 92 0.37 13.92 -7.68
N PHE A 93 0.88 14.69 -6.73
CA PHE A 93 1.05 16.14 -6.86
C PHE A 93 1.95 16.53 -8.03
N GLU A 94 3.10 15.88 -8.20
CA GLU A 94 4.02 16.18 -9.31
C GLU A 94 3.37 15.86 -10.66
N ALA A 95 2.60 14.77 -10.77
CA ALA A 95 1.87 14.43 -11.99
C ALA A 95 0.79 15.48 -12.33
N THR A 96 -0.07 15.85 -11.37
CA THR A 96 -1.12 16.85 -11.60
C THR A 96 -0.56 18.24 -11.86
N PHE A 97 0.54 18.60 -11.19
CA PHE A 97 1.24 19.86 -11.41
C PHE A 97 1.78 19.96 -12.84
N MET A 98 2.35 18.88 -13.39
CA MET A 98 2.86 18.85 -14.75
C MET A 98 1.73 18.83 -15.81
N GLU A 99 0.63 18.10 -15.56
CA GLU A 99 -0.55 18.11 -16.43
C GLU A 99 -1.16 19.51 -16.53
N GLY A 100 -1.22 20.25 -15.42
CA GLY A 100 -1.68 21.65 -15.40
C GLY A 100 -0.84 22.58 -16.28
N PHE A 101 0.48 22.34 -16.38
CA PHE A 101 1.35 23.10 -17.30
C PHE A 101 1.08 22.79 -18.77
N VAL A 102 0.86 21.51 -19.12
CA VAL A 102 0.54 21.10 -20.49
C VAL A 102 -0.80 21.70 -20.94
N GLY A 103 -1.80 21.74 -20.05
CA GLY A 103 -3.09 22.38 -20.32
C GLY A 103 -2.99 23.88 -20.62
N LEU A 104 -2.02 24.58 -20.05
CA LEU A 104 -1.79 26.01 -20.31
C LEU A 104 -1.16 26.26 -21.69
N THR A 105 -0.30 25.35 -22.17
CA THR A 105 0.39 25.49 -23.46
C THR A 105 -0.46 25.18 -24.70
N ILE A 106 -1.64 24.59 -24.53
CA ILE A 106 -2.58 24.27 -25.63
C ILE A 106 -3.66 25.37 -25.77
N ALA A 107 -3.74 26.29 -24.80
CA ALA A 107 -4.70 27.38 -24.78
C ALA A 107 -4.18 28.69 -25.40
N GLU A 108 -3.01 28.68 -26.05
CA GLU A 108 -2.43 29.81 -26.80
C GLU A 108 -2.51 29.60 -28.31
#